data_AF-A0A1I4JJT9-F1
#
_entry.id   AF-A0A1I4JJT9-F1
#
_cell.length_a   1.000
_cell.length_b   1.000
_cell.length_c   1.000
_cell.angle_alpha   90.00
_cell.angle_beta   90.00
_cell.angle_gamma   90.00
#
_symmetry.space_group_name_H-M   'P 1'
#
loop_
_entity.id
_entity.type
_entity.pdbx_description
1 polymer ?
#
loop_
_entity_poly.entity_id
_entity_poly.type
_entity_poly.pdbx_seq_one_letter_code
_entity_poly.pdbx_strand_id
1 'polypeptide(L)' 'MKDSVYVVRSVPYWVAPPEPHETFRDIEWGVMEVLSDNTLRFVRKPPNKRDLEKLIQHLESQC' A
#
# COMPACT_ATOMS: atom_id res chain seq x y z
N MET A 1 -10.70 21.50 -21.30
CA MET A 1 -11.19 20.49 -20.36
C MET A 1 -10.24 20.48 -19.17
N LYS A 2 -10.73 20.59 -17.93
CA LYS A 2 -9.88 20.29 -16.77
C LYS A 2 -9.79 18.77 -16.74
N ASP A 3 -8.63 18.21 -17.06
CA ASP A 3 -8.42 16.77 -16.88
C ASP A 3 -8.61 16.47 -15.39
N SER A 4 -9.68 15.73 -15.08
CA SER A 4 -9.95 15.32 -13.71
C SER A 4 -8.91 14.27 -13.32
N VAL A 5 -8.15 14.51 -12.26
CA VAL A 5 -7.20 13.54 -11.72
C VAL A 5 -7.97 12.34 -11.17
N TYR A 6 -7.63 11.13 -11.63
CA TYR A 6 -8.23 9.88 -11.18
C TYR A 6 -7.17 8.85 -10.77
N VAL A 7 -7.60 7.83 -10.03
CA VAL A 7 -6.73 6.74 -9.58
C VAL A 7 -6.51 5.75 -10.73
N VAL A 8 -5.26 5.57 -11.14
CA VAL A 8 -4.85 4.59 -12.17
C VAL A 8 -4.58 3.24 -11.54
N ARG A 9 -3.97 3.22 -10.35
CA ARG A 9 -3.60 2.00 -9.64
C ARG A 9 -3.59 2.23 -8.13
N SER A 10 -3.89 1.17 -7.39
CA SER A 10 -3.80 1.11 -5.94
C SER A 10 -2.96 -0.10 -5.53
N VAL A 11 -2.06 0.07 -4.56
CA VAL A 11 -1.27 -1.04 -3.99
C VAL A 11 -1.24 -0.96 -2.46
N PRO A 12 -1.19 -2.10 -1.75
CA PRO A 12 -0.94 -2.09 -0.30
C PRO A 12 0.40 -1.42 0.02
N TYR A 13 0.43 -0.62 1.09
CA TYR A 13 1.62 0.08 1.55
C TYR A 13 1.56 0.31 3.06
N TRP A 14 2.70 0.28 3.76
CA TRP A 14 2.73 0.48 5.21
C TRP A 14 2.60 1.97 5.58
N VAL A 15 1.92 2.28 6.70
CA VAL A 15 1.83 3.65 7.24
C VAL A 15 3.20 4.10 7.76
N ALA A 16 3.88 3.20 8.45
CA ALA A 16 5.24 3.35 8.93
C ALA A 16 6.02 2.05 8.66
N PRO A 17 7.35 2.13 8.42
CA PRO A 17 8.16 0.93 8.31
C PRO A 17 8.05 0.07 9.58
N PRO A 18 8.10 -1.27 9.47
CA PRO A 18 8.11 -2.13 10.65
C PRO A 18 9.35 -1.89 11.51
N GLU A 19 9.18 -1.83 12.83
CA GLU A 19 10.29 -1.87 13.77
C GLU A 19 10.97 -3.24 13.75
N PRO A 20 12.25 -3.38 14.20
CA PRO A 20 13.00 -4.63 14.11
C PRO A 20 12.36 -5.86 14.80
N HIS A 21 11.35 -5.66 15.64
CA HIS A 21 10.64 -6.71 16.38
C HIS A 21 9.19 -6.89 15.93
N GLU A 22 8.70 -6.06 15.01
CA GLU A 22 7.35 -6.15 14.46
C GLU A 22 7.31 -7.07 13.24
N THR A 23 6.23 -7.84 13.10
CA THR A 23 5.99 -8.59 11.87
C THR A 23 5.19 -7.75 10.87
N PHE A 24 5.25 -8.10 9.58
CA PHE A 24 4.42 -7.47 8.55
C PHE A 24 2.90 -7.63 8.81
N ARG A 25 2.49 -8.51 9.73
CA ARG A 25 1.10 -8.73 10.12
C ARG A 25 0.67 -7.82 11.28
N ASP A 26 1.61 -7.27 12.02
CA ASP A 26 1.36 -6.44 13.20
C ASP A 26 1.36 -4.94 12.87
N ILE A 27 1.88 -4.54 11.70
CA ILE A 27 1.95 -3.14 11.30
C ILE A 27 0.64 -2.61 10.71
N GLU A 28 0.50 -1.28 10.76
CA GLU A 28 -0.62 -0.59 10.13
C GLU A 28 -0.43 -0.45 8.61
N TRP A 29 -1.40 -0.96 7.86
CA TRP A 29 -1.43 -0.90 6.40
C TRP A 29 -2.41 0.14 5.88
N GLY A 30 -1.99 0.82 4.81
CA GLY A 30 -2.82 1.69 3.98
C GLY A 30 -2.63 1.40 2.49
N VAL A 31 -3.12 2.30 1.65
CA VAL A 31 -3.06 2.17 0.20
C VAL A 31 -2.24 3.30 -0.40
N MET A 32 -1.25 2.96 -1.22
CA MET A 32 -0.61 3.92 -2.10
C MET A 32 -1.37 3.94 -3.43
N GLU A 33 -1.90 5.10 -3.79
CA GLU A 33 -2.61 5.34 -5.04
C GLU A 33 -1.69 6.08 -6.02
N VAL A 34 -1.60 5.55 -7.24
CA VAL A 34 -0.96 6.21 -8.38
C VAL A 34 -2.05 6.95 -9.15
N LEU A 35 -1.87 8.25 -9.31
CA LEU A 35 -2.83 9.13 -9.97
C LEU A 35 -2.48 9.31 -11.45
N SER A 36 -3.46 9.72 -12.25
CA SER A 36 -3.34 9.89 -13.71
C SER A 36 -2.34 10.99 -14.13
N ASP A 37 -1.97 11.87 -13.19
CA ASP A 37 -0.95 12.91 -13.37
C ASP A 37 0.45 12.47 -12.91
N ASN A 38 0.66 11.16 -12.71
CA ASN A 38 1.88 10.53 -12.20
C ASN A 38 2.26 10.92 -10.76
N THR A 39 1.35 11.56 -10.00
CA THR A 39 1.57 11.78 -8.58
C THR A 39 1.18 10.56 -7.76
N LEU A 40 1.71 10.47 -6.54
CA LEU A 40 1.39 9.44 -5.57
C LEU A 40 0.62 10.06 -4.40
N ARG A 41 -0.37 9.32 -3.91
CA ARG A 41 -1.10 9.67 -2.69
C ARG A 41 -1.22 8.46 -1.78
N PHE A 42 -0.82 8.63 -0.53
CA PHE A 42 -1.13 7.66 0.51
C PHE A 42 -2.56 7.89 1.04
N VAL A 43 -3.32 6.81 1.17
CA VAL A 43 -4.67 6.81 1.75
C VAL A 43 -4.69 5.84 2.93
N ARG A 44 -5.02 6.37 4.11
CA ARG A 44 -5.16 5.59 5.35
C ARG A 44 -6.50 4.83 5.36
N LYS A 45 -6.60 3.83 4.48
CA LYS A 45 -7.73 2.89 4.38
C LYS A 45 -7.19 1.46 4.31
N PRO A 46 -7.93 0.46 4.81
CA PRO A 46 -7.54 -0.93 4.69
C PRO A 46 -7.34 -1.32 3.21
N PRO A 47 -6.22 -1.98 2.85
CA PRO A 47 -6.02 -2.51 1.50
C PRO A 47 -6.98 -3.64 1.16
N ASN A 48 -6.99 -4.03 -0.11
CA ASN A 48 -7.59 -5.31 -0.49
C ASN A 48 -6.89 -6.45 0.26
N LYS A 49 -7.66 -7.27 0.99
CA LYS A 49 -7.13 -8.35 1.83
C LYS A 49 -6.29 -9.36 1.05
N ARG A 50 -6.71 -9.72 -0.18
CA ARG A 50 -6.01 -10.71 -1.00
C ARG A 50 -4.67 -10.18 -1.50
N ASP A 51 -4.64 -8.92 -1.93
CA ASP A 51 -3.41 -8.30 -2.43
C ASP A 51 -2.43 -8.03 -1.28
N LEU A 52 -2.96 -7.66 -0.11
CA LEU A 52 -2.17 -7.51 1.11
C LEU A 52 -1.53 -8.84 1.54
N GLU A 53 -2.32 -9.92 1.60
CA GLU A 53 -1.79 -11.23 2.01
C GLU A 53 -0.70 -11.73 1.06
N LYS A 54 -0.87 -11.52 -0.25
CA LYS A 54 0.18 -11.84 -1.25
C LYS A 54 1.45 -11.04 -1.02
N LEU A 55 1.32 -9.75 -0.70
CA LEU A 55 2.46 -8.89 -0.41
C LEU A 55 3.18 -9.35 0.85
N ILE A 56 2.45 -9.62 1.93
CA ILE A 56 3.01 -10.10 3.19
C ILE A 56 3.77 -11.40 2.97
N GLN A 57 3.17 -12.39 2.30
CA GLN A 57 3.82 -13.66 1.98
C GLN A 57 5.11 -13.47 1.17
N HIS A 58 5.08 -12.54 0.19
CA HIS A 58 6.27 -12.22 -0.58
C HIS A 58 7.37 -11.61 0.30
N LEU A 59 7.04 -10.62 1.14
CA LEU A 59 8.00 -9.98 2.04
C LEU A 59 8.58 -10.97 3.07
N GLU A 60 7.73 -11.81 3.66
CA GLU A 60 8.14 -12.86 4.60
C GLU A 60 9.11 -13.88 3.95
N SER A 61 8.97 -14.14 2.63
CA SER A 61 9.87 -15.05 1.90
C SER A 61 11.27 -14.47 1.61
N GLN A 62 11.45 -13.16 1.78
CA GLN A 62 12.73 -12.46 1.52
C GLN A 62 13.53 -12.22 2.80
N CYS A 63 12.95 -12.49 3.97
CA CYS A 63 13.61 -12.45 5.28
C CYS A 63 14.29 -13.79 5.60
#